data_AF-A0A831T4X0-F1
#
_entry.id   AF-A0A831T4X0-F1
#
_cell.length_a   1.000
_cell.length_b   1.000
_cell.length_c   1.000
_cell.angle_alpha   90.00
_cell.angle_beta   90.00
_cell.angle_gamma   90.00
#
_symmetry.space_group_name_H-M   'P 1'
#
loop_
_entity.id
_entity.type
_entity.pdbx_description
1 polymer ?
#
loop_
_entity_poly.entity_id
_entity_poly.type
_entity_poly.pdbx_seq_one_letter_code
_entity_poly.pdbx_strand_id
1 'polypeptide(L)' 'MSCCWLCQMVQPMKGLLNLIALFDYGDSHEFEVEVVDIRPNAEPGVYPRVVDKKGSAPSQYR' A
#
# COMPACT_ATOMS: atom_id res chain seq x y z
N MET A 1 12.98 -1.71 11.03
CA MET A 1 12.01 -2.56 11.75
C MET A 1 10.82 -2.75 10.84
N SER A 2 10.45 -4.01 10.63
CA SER A 2 9.47 -4.49 9.65
C SER A 2 8.05 -4.10 10.06
N CYS A 3 7.40 -3.19 9.33
CA CYS A 3 5.97 -2.95 9.52
C CYS A 3 5.18 -3.91 8.62
N CYS A 4 4.58 -4.88 9.27
CA CYS A 4 3.87 -6.02 8.72
C CYS A 4 2.36 -5.71 8.69
N TRP A 5 1.75 -5.96 7.53
CA TRP A 5 0.35 -6.35 7.31
C TRP A 5 -0.78 -5.44 7.81
N LEU A 6 -1.47 -4.83 6.84
CA LEU A 6 -2.93 -4.93 6.76
C LEU A 6 -3.38 -4.80 5.29
N CYS A 7 -3.58 -5.94 4.61
CA CYS A 7 -4.21 -5.98 3.29
C CYS A 7 -5.29 -7.08 3.34
N GLN A 8 -6.43 -6.74 3.94
CA GLN A 8 -7.61 -7.61 3.87
C GLN A 8 -8.32 -7.39 2.54
N MET A 9 -8.30 -8.46 1.73
CA MET A 9 -9.26 -8.87 0.70
C MET A 9 -10.19 -7.77 0.16
N VAL A 10 -9.74 -7.07 -0.87
CA VAL A 10 -10.61 -6.30 -1.76
C VAL A 10 -11.05 -7.22 -2.91
N GLN A 11 -12.34 -7.51 -2.95
CA GLN A 11 -13.01 -8.25 -4.02
C GLN A 11 -12.92 -7.47 -5.36
N PRO A 12 -13.06 -8.13 -6.53
CA PRO A 12 -12.84 -7.48 -7.83
C PRO A 12 -13.98 -6.53 -8.18
N MET A 13 -13.92 -5.29 -7.69
CA MET A 13 -14.73 -4.20 -8.21
C MET A 13 -14.05 -3.64 -9.46
N LYS A 14 -14.73 -3.73 -10.59
CA LYS A 14 -14.33 -3.02 -11.82
C LYS A 14 -14.48 -1.52 -11.58
N GLY A 15 -13.42 -0.89 -11.11
CA GLY A 15 -13.35 0.54 -10.82
C GLY A 15 -12.11 0.84 -10.00
N LEU A 16 -11.47 1.98 -10.30
CA LEU A 16 -10.36 2.53 -9.54
C LEU A 16 -10.74 2.60 -8.06
N LEU A 17 -10.17 1.74 -7.21
CA LEU A 17 -10.43 1.78 -5.79
C LEU A 17 -9.38 2.68 -5.13
N ASN A 18 -9.83 3.84 -4.66
CA ASN A 18 -9.02 4.78 -3.89
C ASN A 18 -9.37 4.66 -2.41
N LEU A 19 -8.36 4.43 -1.59
CA LEU A 19 -8.47 4.29 -0.14
C LEU A 19 -7.48 5.24 0.52
N ILE A 20 -7.88 5.82 1.65
CA ILE A 20 -6.98 6.57 2.52
C ILE A 20 -6.59 5.65 3.66
N ALA A 21 -5.31 5.29 3.72
CA ALA A 21 -4.73 4.56 4.84
C ALA A 21 -4.13 5.56 5.82
N LEU A 22 -4.65 5.58 7.04
CA LEU A 22 -4.11 6.38 8.13
C LEU A 22 -3.06 5.56 8.87
N PHE A 23 -1.88 6.13 9.07
CA PHE A 23 -0.80 5.54 9.84
C PHE A 23 -0.36 6.53 10.92
N ASP A 24 -0.09 6.02 12.12
CA ASP A 24 0.29 6.82 13.28
C ASP A 24 -0.74 7.92 13.64
N TYR A 25 -1.76 7.54 14.40
CA TYR A 25 -2.87 8.43 14.79
C TYR A 25 -2.45 9.65 15.63
N GLY A 26 -1.20 9.70 16.11
CA GLY A 26 -0.64 10.90 16.74
C GLY A 26 -0.22 11.97 15.73
N ASP A 27 0.28 11.55 14.57
CA ASP A 27 0.88 12.42 13.56
C ASP A 27 -0.02 12.65 12.34
N SER A 28 -1.12 11.90 12.25
CA SER A 28 -2.07 11.98 11.14
C SER A 28 -1.39 11.79 9.78
N HIS A 29 -0.48 10.81 9.66
CA HIS A 29 0.08 10.49 8.35
C HIS A 29 -0.97 9.80 7.50
N GLU A 30 -1.34 10.46 6.40
CA GLU A 30 -2.30 9.94 5.44
C GLU A 30 -1.57 9.39 4.22
N PHE A 31 -1.94 8.20 3.80
CA PHE A 31 -1.45 7.55 2.60
C PHE A 31 -2.59 7.33 1.63
N GLU A 32 -2.51 7.97 0.46
CA GLU A 32 -3.41 7.67 -0.64
C GLU A 32 -2.97 6.35 -1.30
N VAL A 33 -3.88 5.38 -1.32
CA VAL A 33 -3.66 4.06 -1.92
C VAL A 33 -4.65 3.86 -3.05
N GLU A 34 -4.13 3.71 -4.26
CA GLU A 34 -4.90 3.46 -5.47
C GLU A 34 -4.66 2.04 -5.98
N VAL A 35 -5.73 1.28 -6.19
CA VAL A 35 -5.67 0.01 -6.92
C VAL A 35 -5.70 0.29 -8.42
N VAL A 36 -4.53 0.27 -9.04
CA VAL A 36 -4.37 0.54 -10.49
C VAL A 36 -4.84 -0.62 -11.36
N ASP A 37 -4.54 -1.86 -10.95
CA ASP A 37 -4.89 -3.06 -11.71
C ASP A 37 -4.90 -4.31 -10.80
N ILE A 38 -5.65 -5.34 -11.20
CA ILE A 38 -5.72 -6.64 -10.53
C ILE A 38 -5.34 -7.72 -11.54
N ARG A 39 -4.17 -8.33 -11.36
CA ARG A 39 -3.74 -9.48 -12.16
C ARG A 39 -4.23 -10.76 -11.49
N PRO A 40 -5.22 -11.48 -12.04
CA PRO A 40 -5.76 -12.69 -11.42
C PRO A 40 -4.74 -13.84 -11.36
N ASN A 41 -3.81 -13.87 -12.32
CA ASN A 41 -2.68 -14.79 -12.35
C ASN A 41 -1.40 -14.00 -12.08
N ALA A 42 -0.90 -14.06 -10.86
CA ALA A 42 0.38 -13.47 -10.50
C ALA A 42 1.53 -14.37 -10.97
N GLU A 43 2.55 -13.77 -11.58
CA GLU A 43 3.80 -14.48 -11.88
C GLU A 43 4.42 -15.05 -10.59
N PRO A 44 5.03 -16.24 -10.62
CA PRO A 44 5.72 -16.79 -9.46
C PRO A 44 6.82 -15.86 -8.96
N GLY A 45 6.89 -15.64 -7.65
CA GLY A 45 7.90 -14.78 -7.05
C GLY A 45 7.64 -14.47 -5.58
N VAL A 46 8.50 -13.63 -5.00
CA VAL A 46 8.33 -13.14 -3.63
C VAL A 46 7.49 -11.87 -3.64
N TYR A 47 6.44 -11.87 -2.83
CA TYR A 47 5.52 -10.77 -2.63
C TYR A 47 5.36 -10.51 -1.12
N PRO A 48 5.06 -9.27 -0.69
CA PRO A 48 4.98 -8.03 -1.49
C PRO A 48 6.37 -7.53 -1.91
N ARG A 49 6.42 -6.71 -2.98
CA ARG A 49 7.66 -6.07 -3.43
C ARG A 49 7.41 -4.65 -3.92
N VAL A 50 8.40 -3.78 -3.75
CA VAL A 50 8.41 -2.44 -4.31
C VAL A 50 8.84 -2.53 -5.77
N VAL A 51 7.98 -2.12 -6.69
CA VAL A 51 8.28 -2.12 -8.14
C VAL A 51 8.70 -0.75 -8.65
N ASP A 52 8.30 0.32 -7.95
CA ASP A 52 8.67 1.70 -8.24
C ASP A 52 8.70 2.53 -6.95
N LYS A 53 9.51 3.58 -6.92
CA LYS A 53 9.62 4.51 -5.80
C LYS A 53 10.00 5.90 -6.29
N LYS A 54 9.28 6.91 -5.79
CA LYS A 54 9.60 8.32 -6.01
C LYS A 54 9.88 9.03 -4.69
N GLY A 55 10.91 9.87 -4.69
CA GLY A 55 11.30 10.65 -3.52
C GLY A 55 11.83 9.81 -2.37
N SER A 56 11.87 10.41 -1.18
CA SER A 56 12.30 9.77 0.07
C SER A 56 11.18 9.82 1.09
N ALA A 57 11.05 8.77 1.89
CA ALA A 57 10.10 8.75 2.99
C ALA A 57 10.49 9.84 4.01
N PRO A 58 9.52 10.53 4.62
CA PRO A 58 9.80 11.47 5.69
C PRO A 58 10.48 10.75 6.86
N SER A 59 11.35 11.46 7.59
CA SER A 59 11.98 10.93 8.79
C SER A 59 10.92 10.69 9.87
N GLN A 60 10.76 9.45 10.31
CA GLN A 60 9.99 9.14 11.52
C GLN A 60 10.76 9.64 12.76
N TYR A 61 10.05 10.18 13.76
CA TYR A 61 10.64 10.87 14.93
C TYR A 61 11.83 10.12 15.55
N ARG A 62 12.81 10.90 16.03
CA ARG A 62 14.01 10.41 16.71
C ARG A 62 13.73 9.94 18.13
#